data_AF-F5YHW1-F1
#
_entry.id   AF-F5YHW1-F1
#
_cell.length_a   1.000
_cell.length_b   1.000
_cell.length_c   1.000
_cell.angle_alpha   90.00
_cell.angle_beta   90.00
_cell.angle_gamma   90.00
#
_symmetry.space_group_name_H-M   'P 1'
#
loop_
_entity.id
_entity.type
_entity.pdbx_description
1 polymer ?
#
loop_
_entity_poly.entity_id
_entity_poly.type
_entity_poly.pdbx_seq_one_letter_code
_entity_poly.pdbx_strand_id
1 'polypeptide(L)'
;MRKPLFIAIISLFMFTLIFGSCENPENSTVQGKGLEQNNQAYQNSGEEKANPDREKSDPKGENSDPNEENADPDEESADSGGENTGPGKGNADSGDENTGTDGKNSGEKQEEAVQEPGLPGKLFITVSPEEFTHYTLSFLHQSGDTTDDLKLPPENEGLMLDLAAGLWTITAVAYVNPGTGDPIPAAQGLVQVQVIPEKIVEVSITLDKMLGGEGSRGTLSYSVEFPQDLVRSALLTLFARDEDGVFRPCFITDLLESAAGNVSEGAIVLNPGYYRLDLTMNALYHRVTKTEYISIYPYGETRTTDFYFDPADFPPVTEITDTVALTAYLKKQSGVTETNPCLIRVGNVDLSISANSASVKALYSSLSQYTALDLRDCSGASLINSTAKTTPTKVNMVALILPVGLRTLSANVFSDCPSLVLADLPGVTTINNAAFSGCGKLESVNMPEVTAIKNDFTSTNGAFQGCKILKSVYLPKALKLERDTFRSCKALSVVYLPQVNTLAEGAFEDCSALDCLILGETPPKLGKEVFKDSNPRTIYVPQSAIDTYKTTTQQGWTPGLKEKVRALPEKI
;
A
#
# COMPACT_ATOMS: atom_id res chain seq x y z
N MET A 1 32.34 11.78 47.76
CA MET A 1 31.71 13.10 47.59
C MET A 1 30.48 12.91 46.71
N ARG A 2 29.30 13.26 47.29
CA ARG A 2 27.91 13.39 46.77
C ARG A 2 27.50 12.47 45.60
N LYS A 3 26.95 11.26 45.82
CA LYS A 3 25.60 10.81 46.28
C LYS A 3 24.38 11.23 45.40
N PRO A 4 23.47 10.27 45.10
CA PRO A 4 22.24 10.43 44.30
C PRO A 4 21.04 10.87 45.16
N LEU A 5 19.93 11.30 44.54
CA LEU A 5 18.65 11.51 45.23
C LEU A 5 17.53 10.67 44.59
N PHE A 6 16.84 9.94 45.46
CA PHE A 6 15.69 9.07 45.28
C PHE A 6 14.50 9.72 46.06
N ILE A 7 13.29 9.15 45.91
CA ILE A 7 12.04 9.30 46.72
C ILE A 7 10.95 10.12 45.97
N ALA A 8 9.70 9.66 45.79
CA ALA A 8 8.89 8.76 46.63
C ALA A 8 7.93 7.81 45.88
N ILE A 9 7.70 6.67 46.54
CA ILE A 9 6.69 5.62 46.35
C ILE A 9 5.50 5.90 47.28
N ILE A 10 4.27 5.65 46.82
CA ILE A 10 3.12 5.17 47.63
C ILE A 10 2.37 4.15 46.71
N SER A 11 2.63 2.83 46.82
CA SER A 11 1.85 1.79 47.53
C SER A 11 0.33 1.83 47.32
N LEU A 12 -0.45 0.75 47.20
CA LEU A 12 -0.34 -0.72 47.04
C LEU A 12 -1.78 -1.21 47.31
N PHE A 13 -2.40 -2.08 46.50
CA PHE A 13 -3.40 -3.11 46.92
C PHE A 13 -3.74 -3.97 45.68
N MET A 14 -3.07 -5.12 45.46
CA MET A 14 -3.50 -6.48 45.84
C MET A 14 -4.91 -6.87 45.35
N PHE A 15 -4.99 -7.76 44.35
CA PHE A 15 -5.80 -8.98 44.48
C PHE A 15 -5.29 -10.10 43.56
N THR A 16 -5.09 -11.25 44.18
CA THR A 16 -4.71 -12.54 43.65
C THR A 16 -5.91 -13.23 42.99
N LEU A 17 -5.69 -14.04 41.94
CA LEU A 17 -6.22 -15.41 41.73
C LEU A 17 -6.63 -15.74 40.27
N ILE A 18 -6.00 -16.82 39.79
CA ILE A 18 -6.60 -18.02 39.17
C ILE A 18 -7.05 -17.96 37.70
N PHE A 19 -6.43 -18.89 36.95
CA PHE A 19 -6.87 -19.59 35.74
C PHE A 19 -8.39 -19.63 35.51
N GLY A 20 -8.80 -19.32 34.28
CA GLY A 20 -10.16 -19.60 33.81
C GLY A 20 -10.23 -19.54 32.30
N SER A 21 -10.11 -20.72 31.66
CA SER A 21 -10.58 -20.96 30.30
C SER A 21 -12.02 -20.46 30.14
N CYS A 22 -12.29 -19.70 29.08
CA CYS A 22 -13.62 -19.62 28.49
C CYS A 22 -13.63 -20.50 27.24
N GLU A 23 -13.85 -21.79 27.46
CA GLU A 23 -14.78 -22.51 26.58
C GLU A 23 -16.17 -21.90 26.80
N ASN A 24 -16.92 -21.72 25.72
CA ASN A 24 -18.37 -21.70 25.81
C ASN A 24 -18.92 -22.87 24.98
N PRO A 25 -19.92 -23.60 25.48
CA PRO A 25 -20.12 -25.00 25.15
C PRO A 25 -21.44 -25.29 24.40
N GLU A 26 -21.65 -26.58 24.13
CA GLU A 26 -22.93 -27.27 23.82
C GLU A 26 -23.53 -27.04 22.41
N ASN A 27 -23.98 -28.05 21.65
CA ASN A 27 -24.28 -29.44 21.97
C ASN A 27 -24.23 -30.34 20.72
N SER A 28 -23.82 -31.58 20.99
CA SER A 28 -23.92 -32.84 20.23
C SER A 28 -25.36 -33.18 19.79
N THR A 29 -25.73 -34.21 18.99
CA THR A 29 -25.20 -35.52 18.55
C THR A 29 -26.13 -35.95 17.36
N VAL A 30 -25.77 -36.82 16.41
CA VAL A 30 -25.95 -38.30 16.43
C VAL A 30 -25.41 -38.89 15.11
N GLN A 31 -24.88 -40.12 15.25
CA GLN A 31 -24.24 -41.05 14.32
C GLN A 31 -25.00 -41.44 13.03
N GLY A 32 -24.24 -41.83 12.00
CA GLY A 32 -24.69 -42.69 10.90
C GLY A 32 -23.50 -43.25 10.08
N LYS A 33 -23.37 -44.58 10.02
CA LYS A 33 -22.30 -45.37 9.39
C LYS A 33 -22.45 -45.51 7.85
N GLY A 34 -21.35 -45.83 7.16
CA GLY A 34 -21.31 -46.55 5.87
C GLY A 34 -20.21 -46.01 4.93
N LEU A 35 -19.01 -46.61 4.80
CA LEU A 35 -18.59 -47.74 3.94
C LEU A 35 -18.64 -47.50 2.42
N GLU A 36 -17.59 -48.00 1.74
CA GLU A 36 -17.33 -48.20 0.30
C GLU A 36 -16.44 -47.12 -0.36
N GLN A 37 -15.13 -47.36 -0.50
CA GLN A 37 -14.48 -48.08 -1.61
C GLN A 37 -14.86 -47.57 -3.00
N ASN A 38 -13.95 -46.85 -3.67
CA ASN A 38 -13.55 -47.31 -5.01
C ASN A 38 -12.19 -46.74 -5.45
N ASN A 39 -11.43 -47.66 -6.03
CA ASN A 39 -10.07 -47.57 -6.51
C ASN A 39 -10.13 -48.16 -7.93
N GLN A 40 -9.68 -47.45 -8.96
CA GLN A 40 -9.31 -47.98 -10.29
C GLN A 40 -8.68 -46.81 -11.07
N ALA A 41 -7.36 -46.75 -11.28
CA ALA A 41 -6.51 -47.59 -12.14
C ALA A 41 -6.90 -47.51 -13.63
N TYR A 42 -6.08 -46.82 -14.43
CA TYR A 42 -5.84 -47.16 -15.83
C TYR A 42 -4.34 -46.97 -16.15
N GLN A 43 -3.75 -48.04 -16.67
CA GLN A 43 -2.42 -48.11 -17.26
C GLN A 43 -2.54 -48.25 -18.79
N ASN A 44 -1.43 -47.95 -19.47
CA ASN A 44 -1.01 -48.37 -20.82
C ASN A 44 -1.67 -47.65 -22.00
N SER A 45 -1.02 -47.34 -23.14
CA SER A 45 0.30 -47.69 -23.72
C SER A 45 0.45 -47.03 -25.11
N GLY A 46 1.69 -46.93 -25.62
CA GLY A 46 2.07 -46.86 -27.07
C GLY A 46 2.23 -45.44 -27.65
N GLU A 47 3.40 -44.96 -28.09
CA GLU A 47 4.15 -45.29 -29.34
C GLU A 47 3.25 -45.23 -30.60
N GLU A 48 3.56 -44.61 -31.75
CA GLU A 48 4.75 -44.00 -32.35
C GLU A 48 4.30 -43.25 -33.65
N LYS A 49 5.11 -42.28 -34.12
CA LYS A 49 5.40 -41.89 -35.53
C LYS A 49 4.35 -41.17 -36.44
N ALA A 50 4.67 -39.89 -36.70
CA ALA A 50 5.03 -39.25 -37.99
C ALA A 50 4.11 -39.29 -39.24
N ASN A 51 3.55 -38.10 -39.57
CA ASN A 51 3.61 -37.28 -40.82
C ASN A 51 3.25 -37.90 -42.22
N PRO A 52 3.02 -37.14 -43.34
CA PRO A 52 2.59 -35.73 -43.60
C PRO A 52 1.44 -35.58 -44.65
N ASP A 53 1.10 -34.30 -44.94
CA ASP A 53 0.76 -33.70 -46.25
C ASP A 53 -0.68 -33.58 -46.83
N ARG A 54 -1.00 -32.31 -47.16
CA ARG A 54 -1.79 -31.74 -48.31
C ARG A 54 -3.30 -32.03 -48.37
N GLU A 55 -4.19 -31.23 -48.97
CA GLU A 55 -4.25 -29.90 -49.60
C GLU A 55 -5.76 -29.56 -49.72
N LYS A 56 -6.10 -28.26 -49.73
CA LYS A 56 -7.22 -27.57 -50.43
C LYS A 56 -8.52 -28.35 -50.76
N SER A 57 -9.67 -27.79 -50.36
CA SER A 57 -10.62 -27.10 -51.28
C SER A 57 -12.05 -27.01 -50.70
N ASP A 58 -12.58 -25.80 -50.56
CA ASP A 58 -14.00 -25.46 -50.75
C ASP A 58 -14.43 -25.78 -52.21
N PRO A 59 -15.71 -26.09 -52.54
CA PRO A 59 -16.81 -25.13 -52.41
C PRO A 59 -18.27 -25.65 -52.20
N LYS A 60 -19.10 -24.72 -51.70
CA LYS A 60 -20.53 -24.38 -51.99
C LYS A 60 -21.59 -25.42 -52.36
N GLY A 61 -22.75 -25.22 -51.69
CA GLY A 61 -24.13 -25.31 -52.23
C GLY A 61 -25.01 -26.35 -51.53
N GLU A 62 -26.31 -26.20 -51.31
CA GLU A 62 -27.30 -25.10 -51.38
C GLU A 62 -28.65 -25.73 -50.90
N ASN A 63 -29.68 -24.89 -50.68
CA ASN A 63 -31.11 -25.19 -50.44
C ASN A 63 -31.56 -25.49 -48.99
N SER A 64 -32.64 -24.91 -48.45
CA SER A 64 -33.74 -24.12 -49.04
C SER A 64 -34.57 -23.38 -47.98
N ASP A 65 -35.03 -22.19 -48.38
CA ASP A 65 -36.14 -21.29 -47.96
C ASP A 65 -37.51 -21.93 -47.59
N PRO A 66 -38.60 -21.18 -47.24
CA PRO A 66 -38.75 -19.74 -46.88
C PRO A 66 -39.79 -19.41 -45.75
N ASN A 67 -40.05 -18.09 -45.59
CA ASN A 67 -41.20 -17.32 -45.01
C ASN A 67 -41.00 -16.74 -43.59
N GLU A 68 -41.31 -15.48 -43.28
CA GLU A 68 -41.92 -14.27 -43.91
C GLU A 68 -41.53 -13.06 -43.00
N GLU A 69 -40.99 -11.94 -43.51
CA GLU A 69 -41.63 -10.63 -43.80
C GLU A 69 -42.54 -10.03 -42.70
N ASN A 70 -42.62 -8.73 -42.38
CA ASN A 70 -41.94 -7.48 -42.72
C ASN A 70 -42.49 -6.36 -41.77
N ALA A 71 -41.93 -5.16 -41.93
CA ALA A 71 -42.17 -3.88 -41.22
C ALA A 71 -43.61 -3.30 -41.24
N ASP A 72 -43.91 -2.47 -40.22
CA ASP A 72 -44.64 -1.15 -40.14
C ASP A 72 -45.67 -0.73 -41.24
N PRO A 73 -46.53 0.30 -41.05
CA PRO A 73 -46.94 1.11 -39.89
C PRO A 73 -48.49 1.41 -39.86
N ASP A 74 -48.90 2.44 -39.11
CA ASP A 74 -50.10 3.31 -39.29
C ASP A 74 -51.42 3.08 -38.48
N GLU A 75 -51.77 4.18 -37.80
CA GLU A 75 -53.08 4.87 -37.66
C GLU A 75 -54.29 4.32 -36.85
N GLU A 76 -55.01 5.33 -36.30
CA GLU A 76 -56.36 5.38 -35.69
C GLU A 76 -56.56 4.89 -34.24
N SER A 77 -57.31 5.56 -33.35
CA SER A 77 -57.95 6.88 -33.35
C SER A 77 -58.48 7.20 -31.93
N ALA A 78 -58.55 8.50 -31.64
CA ALA A 78 -59.42 9.28 -30.73
C ALA A 78 -60.10 8.68 -29.47
N ASP A 79 -59.94 9.38 -28.33
CA ASP A 79 -61.05 10.14 -27.72
C ASP A 79 -60.50 11.33 -26.89
N SER A 80 -61.39 12.24 -26.52
CA SER A 80 -61.31 13.71 -26.62
C SER A 80 -61.25 14.45 -25.28
N GLY A 81 -60.81 15.71 -25.31
CA GLY A 81 -61.27 16.74 -24.36
C GLY A 81 -60.26 17.81 -23.91
N GLY A 82 -60.34 19.03 -24.49
CA GLY A 82 -60.15 20.29 -23.76
C GLY A 82 -58.96 21.21 -24.12
N GLU A 83 -59.19 22.18 -25.03
CA GLU A 83 -58.38 23.38 -25.35
C GLU A 83 -58.28 24.34 -24.13
N ASN A 84 -57.21 25.07 -23.78
CA ASN A 84 -56.21 25.96 -24.42
C ASN A 84 -56.67 27.41 -24.70
N THR A 85 -55.85 28.38 -24.26
CA THR A 85 -55.50 29.71 -24.83
C THR A 85 -54.93 30.60 -23.69
N GLY A 86 -53.83 31.33 -23.78
CA GLY A 86 -52.80 31.58 -24.80
C GLY A 86 -51.74 32.54 -24.19
N PRO A 87 -50.53 32.70 -24.78
CA PRO A 87 -49.47 33.57 -24.25
C PRO A 87 -49.23 34.82 -25.12
N GLY A 88 -48.50 35.81 -24.58
CA GLY A 88 -48.02 36.97 -25.36
C GLY A 88 -46.74 37.59 -24.79
N LYS A 89 -45.66 37.50 -25.56
CA LYS A 89 -44.37 38.22 -25.39
C LYS A 89 -44.43 39.59 -26.08
N GLY A 90 -43.62 40.55 -25.61
CA GLY A 90 -43.25 41.75 -26.37
C GLY A 90 -42.34 42.68 -25.57
N ASN A 91 -41.23 43.10 -26.16
CA ASN A 91 -40.08 43.76 -25.53
C ASN A 91 -39.87 45.18 -26.11
N ALA A 92 -39.17 46.02 -25.34
CA ALA A 92 -38.32 47.17 -25.72
C ALA A 92 -38.89 48.58 -26.09
N ASP A 93 -38.64 49.53 -25.17
CA ASP A 93 -37.72 50.70 -25.26
C ASP A 93 -38.15 52.09 -25.83
N SER A 94 -37.45 53.13 -25.32
CA SER A 94 -37.49 54.61 -25.47
C SER A 94 -38.50 55.35 -24.55
N GLY A 95 -38.21 56.50 -23.92
CA GLY A 95 -37.08 57.43 -23.88
C GLY A 95 -37.56 58.79 -23.31
N ASP A 96 -36.69 59.46 -22.53
CA ASP A 96 -36.57 60.90 -22.21
C ASP A 96 -37.55 61.73 -21.31
N GLU A 97 -36.92 62.27 -20.25
CA GLU A 97 -36.80 63.67 -19.80
C GLU A 97 -37.93 64.49 -19.11
N ASN A 98 -37.74 64.68 -17.80
CA ASN A 98 -37.35 65.94 -17.11
C ASN A 98 -38.38 66.95 -16.52
N THR A 99 -37.90 67.62 -15.46
CA THR A 99 -38.37 68.77 -14.65
C THR A 99 -39.32 68.41 -13.51
N GLY A 100 -39.15 68.81 -12.25
CA GLY A 100 -38.21 69.70 -11.55
C GLY A 100 -38.91 70.23 -10.27
N THR A 101 -38.12 70.53 -9.23
CA THR A 101 -38.31 71.56 -8.16
C THR A 101 -38.12 71.11 -6.70
N ASP A 102 -37.47 72.04 -6.00
CA ASP A 102 -36.87 72.06 -4.68
C ASP A 102 -37.81 71.91 -3.47
N GLY A 103 -37.25 71.54 -2.31
CA GLY A 103 -37.89 71.77 -1.01
C GLY A 103 -37.08 71.30 0.20
N LYS A 104 -36.47 72.25 0.91
CA LYS A 104 -35.66 72.09 2.13
C LYS A 104 -36.48 71.66 3.37
N ASN A 105 -35.91 70.70 4.10
CA ASN A 105 -35.51 70.72 5.53
C ASN A 105 -36.51 71.16 6.65
N SER A 106 -36.90 70.19 7.48
CA SER A 106 -37.05 70.26 8.96
C SER A 106 -37.35 68.82 9.42
N GLY A 107 -36.64 68.15 10.33
CA GLY A 107 -36.06 68.64 11.56
C GLY A 107 -36.85 68.06 12.74
N GLU A 108 -36.86 66.74 12.92
CA GLU A 108 -37.26 66.10 14.18
C GLU A 108 -36.29 64.98 14.52
N LYS A 109 -35.67 65.12 15.70
CA LYS A 109 -34.87 64.09 16.36
C LYS A 109 -35.79 62.94 16.73
N GLN A 110 -35.54 61.75 16.21
CA GLN A 110 -35.88 60.52 16.91
C GLN A 110 -34.62 60.02 17.58
N GLU A 111 -34.66 59.98 18.92
CA GLU A 111 -33.72 59.22 19.73
C GLU A 111 -33.74 57.77 19.23
N GLU A 112 -32.63 57.32 18.65
CA GLU A 112 -32.37 55.89 18.51
C GLU A 112 -32.31 55.31 19.91
N ALA A 113 -33.31 54.48 20.23
CA ALA A 113 -33.27 53.63 21.41
C ALA A 113 -31.99 52.79 21.34
N VAL A 114 -31.06 53.06 22.25
CA VAL A 114 -29.93 52.17 22.51
C VAL A 114 -30.56 50.84 22.92
N GLN A 115 -30.50 49.84 22.03
CA GLN A 115 -30.76 48.45 22.41
C GLN A 115 -29.84 48.15 23.59
N GLU A 116 -30.42 47.83 24.75
CA GLU A 116 -29.63 47.23 25.83
C GLU A 116 -28.86 46.05 25.24
N PRO A 117 -27.54 45.94 25.46
CA PRO A 117 -26.79 44.79 24.98
C PRO A 117 -27.43 43.57 25.62
N GLY A 118 -28.08 42.73 24.80
CA GLY A 118 -28.70 41.50 25.26
C GLY A 118 -27.66 40.68 26.04
N LEU A 119 -28.10 40.04 27.13
CA LEU A 119 -27.22 39.26 28.00
C LEU A 119 -26.35 38.30 27.16
N PRO A 120 -25.03 38.22 27.43
CA PRO A 120 -24.12 37.43 26.61
C PRO A 120 -24.50 35.94 26.66
N GLY A 121 -24.30 35.26 25.53
CA GLY A 121 -24.33 33.80 25.47
C GLY A 121 -22.94 33.24 25.74
N LYS A 122 -22.88 31.96 26.13
CA LYS A 122 -21.62 31.24 26.34
C LYS A 122 -21.34 30.35 25.15
N LEU A 123 -20.14 30.42 24.61
CA LEU A 123 -19.68 29.57 23.52
C LEU A 123 -18.53 28.69 24.00
N PHE A 124 -18.67 27.38 23.85
CA PHE A 124 -17.61 26.42 24.09
C PHE A 124 -17.05 25.94 22.75
N ILE A 125 -15.77 26.18 22.52
CA ILE A 125 -15.09 25.90 21.24
C ILE A 125 -14.06 24.81 21.45
N THR A 126 -14.16 23.75 20.65
CA THR A 126 -13.10 22.76 20.48
C THR A 126 -12.53 22.85 19.07
N VAL A 127 -11.21 22.80 18.96
CA VAL A 127 -10.51 22.62 17.67
C VAL A 127 -9.94 21.21 17.70
N SER A 128 -10.18 20.40 16.66
CA SER A 128 -9.71 19.01 16.64
C SER A 128 -8.19 18.96 16.88
N PRO A 129 -7.72 18.23 17.92
CA PRO A 129 -6.31 18.17 18.25
C PRO A 129 -5.62 17.22 17.27
N GLU A 130 -4.57 17.69 16.59
CA GLU A 130 -3.46 16.87 16.13
C GLU A 130 -2.34 17.75 15.51
N GLU A 131 -1.10 17.52 15.94
CA GLU A 131 0.18 17.95 15.32
C GLU A 131 0.53 19.46 15.21
N PHE A 132 -0.31 20.39 15.67
CA PHE A 132 0.01 21.84 15.59
C PHE A 132 0.74 22.38 16.82
N THR A 133 1.37 23.55 16.70
CA THR A 133 2.06 24.22 17.82
C THR A 133 1.18 25.19 18.58
N HIS A 134 0.22 25.80 17.90
CA HIS A 134 -0.83 26.63 18.47
C HIS A 134 -1.90 26.92 17.42
N TYR A 135 -3.01 27.51 17.88
CA TYR A 135 -4.08 28.02 17.03
C TYR A 135 -4.29 29.52 17.27
N THR A 136 -4.75 30.26 16.27
CA THR A 136 -5.34 31.59 16.45
C THR A 136 -6.81 31.53 16.07
N LEU A 137 -7.68 32.08 16.92
CA LEU A 137 -9.11 32.22 16.65
C LEU A 137 -9.46 33.68 16.38
N SER A 138 -10.11 33.95 15.26
CA SER A 138 -10.64 35.26 14.89
C SER A 138 -12.17 35.21 14.85
N PHE A 139 -12.83 36.26 15.32
CA PHE A 139 -14.29 36.30 15.48
C PHE A 139 -14.88 37.51 14.77
N LEU A 140 -15.87 37.27 13.92
CA LEU A 140 -16.60 38.31 13.19
C LEU A 140 -18.11 38.16 13.43
N HIS A 141 -18.70 39.18 14.04
CA HIS A 141 -20.14 39.27 14.25
C HIS A 141 -20.84 39.81 12.99
N GLN A 142 -22.11 39.44 12.80
CA GLN A 142 -22.92 39.91 11.66
C GLN A 142 -23.10 41.43 11.57
N SER A 143 -22.93 42.18 12.68
CA SER A 143 -22.93 43.65 12.69
C SER A 143 -21.64 44.28 12.17
N GLY A 144 -20.61 43.48 11.93
CA GLY A 144 -19.25 43.93 11.60
C GLY A 144 -18.32 44.06 12.80
N ASP A 145 -18.80 43.79 14.02
CA ASP A 145 -17.95 43.80 15.22
C ASP A 145 -16.97 42.62 15.22
N THR A 146 -15.74 42.86 15.70
CA THR A 146 -14.70 41.84 15.83
C THR A 146 -14.20 41.78 17.26
N THR A 147 -13.67 40.63 17.67
CA THR A 147 -12.93 40.50 18.93
C THR A 147 -11.45 40.26 18.66
N ASP A 148 -10.61 40.48 19.66
CA ASP A 148 -9.18 40.19 19.57
C ASP A 148 -8.93 38.72 19.23
N ASP A 149 -7.88 38.47 18.44
CA ASP A 149 -7.46 37.12 18.09
C ASP A 149 -6.96 36.37 19.33
N LEU A 150 -7.46 35.15 19.54
CA LEU A 150 -7.07 34.34 20.68
C LEU A 150 -6.05 33.26 20.29
N LYS A 151 -4.90 33.24 20.96
CA LYS A 151 -3.89 32.19 20.77
C LYS A 151 -4.11 31.02 21.74
N LEU A 152 -4.30 29.82 21.20
CA LEU A 152 -4.57 28.60 21.98
C LEU A 152 -3.43 27.58 21.88
N PRO A 153 -3.06 26.90 22.98
CA PRO A 153 -2.12 25.78 22.94
C PRO A 153 -2.75 24.57 22.21
N PRO A 154 -1.92 23.61 21.75
CA PRO A 154 -2.39 22.48 20.95
C PRO A 154 -3.20 21.45 21.74
N GLU A 155 -3.02 21.42 23.06
CA GLU A 155 -3.65 20.48 24.00
C GLU A 155 -5.00 21.01 24.52
N ASN A 156 -5.75 21.75 23.70
CA ASN A 156 -6.91 22.47 24.20
C ASN A 156 -8.08 21.51 24.53
N GLU A 157 -8.44 21.41 25.82
CA GLU A 157 -9.64 20.71 26.31
C GLU A 157 -10.95 21.47 25.99
N GLY A 158 -10.84 22.63 25.33
CA GLY A 158 -11.94 23.47 24.88
C GLY A 158 -11.95 24.83 25.57
N LEU A 159 -12.31 25.87 24.82
CA LEU A 159 -12.31 27.27 25.27
C LEU A 159 -13.75 27.75 25.50
N MET A 160 -14.04 28.30 26.68
CA MET A 160 -15.31 28.96 26.98
C MET A 160 -15.18 30.49 26.82
N LEU A 161 -16.05 31.11 26.04
CA LEU A 161 -16.10 32.56 25.81
C LEU A 161 -17.50 33.12 26.04
N ASP A 162 -17.57 34.33 26.59
CA ASP A 162 -18.80 35.13 26.65
C ASP A 162 -18.87 36.02 25.40
N LEU A 163 -19.85 35.79 24.53
CA LEU A 163 -20.04 36.56 23.29
C LEU A 163 -21.42 37.22 23.27
N ALA A 164 -21.52 38.37 22.59
CA ALA A 164 -22.80 39.01 22.36
C ALA A 164 -23.74 38.08 21.56
N ALA A 165 -25.03 38.14 21.87
CA ALA A 165 -26.02 37.35 21.16
C ALA A 165 -26.10 37.75 19.68
N GLY A 166 -26.14 36.76 18.80
CA GLY A 166 -26.15 36.99 17.35
C GLY A 166 -25.35 35.94 16.58
N LEU A 167 -25.30 36.11 15.27
CA LEU A 167 -24.57 35.20 14.38
C LEU A 167 -23.10 35.60 14.33
N TRP A 168 -22.23 34.65 14.66
CA TRP A 168 -20.78 34.80 14.62
C TRP A 168 -20.18 33.90 13.56
N THR A 169 -19.22 34.42 12.82
CA THR A 169 -18.29 33.65 12.01
C THR A 169 -16.97 33.54 12.77
N ILE A 170 -16.50 32.32 12.97
CA ILE A 170 -15.27 32.04 13.71
C ILE A 170 -14.30 31.36 12.76
N THR A 171 -13.12 31.95 12.63
CA THR A 171 -12.03 31.41 11.83
C THR A 171 -10.95 30.91 12.78
N ALA A 172 -10.59 29.63 12.65
CA ALA A 172 -9.44 29.06 13.33
C ALA A 172 -8.29 28.91 12.34
N VAL A 173 -7.09 29.35 12.69
CA VAL A 173 -5.86 29.11 11.91
C VAL A 173 -4.89 28.35 12.79
N ALA A 174 -4.40 27.21 12.31
CA ALA A 174 -3.45 26.36 13.01
C ALA A 174 -2.03 26.59 12.48
N TYR A 175 -1.04 26.60 13.38
CA TYR A 175 0.35 26.92 13.06
C TYR A 175 1.30 25.78 13.37
N VAL A 176 2.33 25.62 12.55
CA VAL A 176 3.45 24.68 12.77
C VAL A 176 4.75 25.43 12.98
N ASN A 177 5.69 24.81 13.70
CA ASN A 177 7.03 25.35 13.87
C ASN A 177 7.99 24.60 12.95
N PRO A 178 8.57 25.27 11.94
CA PRO A 178 9.49 24.64 10.98
C PRO A 178 10.88 24.33 11.56
N GLY A 179 11.07 24.45 12.88
CA GLY A 179 12.35 24.22 13.57
C GLY A 179 13.29 25.43 13.55
N THR A 180 13.18 26.30 12.55
CA THR A 180 13.90 27.59 12.48
C THR A 180 12.97 28.72 12.03
N GLY A 181 12.89 29.81 12.81
CA GLY A 181 12.08 30.99 12.48
C GLY A 181 10.72 31.05 13.18
N ASP A 182 9.86 31.96 12.73
CA ASP A 182 8.52 32.15 13.30
C ASP A 182 7.55 31.05 12.83
N PRO A 183 6.58 30.64 13.67
CA PRO A 183 5.56 29.67 13.30
C PRO A 183 4.75 30.13 12.07
N ILE A 184 4.37 29.17 11.23
CA ILE A 184 3.68 29.44 9.95
C ILE A 184 2.27 28.83 9.92
N PRO A 185 1.28 29.50 9.31
CA PRO A 185 -0.07 28.94 9.12
C PRO A 185 -0.04 27.65 8.28
N ALA A 186 -0.71 26.59 8.74
CA ALA A 186 -0.72 25.28 8.10
C ALA A 186 -2.12 24.75 7.78
N ALA A 187 -3.13 25.16 8.55
CA ALA A 187 -4.53 24.79 8.30
C ALA A 187 -5.45 25.94 8.76
N GLN A 188 -6.65 26.02 8.17
CA GLN A 188 -7.68 26.95 8.58
C GLN A 188 -9.06 26.27 8.57
N GLY A 189 -9.90 26.61 9.52
CA GLY A 189 -11.29 26.17 9.57
C GLY A 189 -12.20 27.35 9.81
N LEU A 190 -13.41 27.28 9.30
CA LEU A 190 -14.43 28.31 9.49
C LEU A 190 -15.73 27.67 9.94
N VAL A 191 -16.37 28.27 10.95
CA VAL A 191 -17.71 27.89 11.38
C VAL A 191 -18.57 29.13 11.59
N GLN A 192 -19.85 29.01 11.27
CA GLN A 192 -20.86 29.99 11.65
C GLN A 192 -21.71 29.44 12.79
N VAL A 193 -21.85 30.22 13.86
CA VAL A 193 -22.57 29.80 15.05
C VAL A 193 -23.51 30.91 15.52
N GLN A 194 -24.74 30.53 15.85
CA GLN A 194 -25.72 31.41 16.46
C GLN A 194 -25.54 31.39 17.98
N VAL A 195 -25.06 32.50 18.55
CA VAL A 195 -24.97 32.68 20.00
C VAL A 195 -26.32 33.17 20.52
N ILE A 196 -26.88 32.46 21.50
CA ILE A 196 -28.20 32.74 22.09
C ILE A 196 -27.99 33.22 23.54
N PRO A 197 -28.69 34.27 24.00
CA PRO A 197 -28.57 34.75 25.37
C PRO A 197 -28.76 33.64 26.41
N GLU A 198 -27.92 33.65 27.45
CA GLU A 198 -27.99 32.76 28.62
C GLU A 198 -27.87 31.24 28.32
N LYS A 199 -27.52 30.86 27.09
CA LYS A 199 -27.28 29.46 26.71
C LYS A 199 -25.80 29.18 26.45
N ILE A 200 -25.41 27.93 26.70
CA ILE A 200 -24.14 27.39 26.23
C ILE A 200 -24.38 26.79 24.84
N VAL A 201 -23.60 27.24 23.86
CA VAL A 201 -23.54 26.65 22.53
C VAL A 201 -22.18 25.98 22.40
N GLU A 202 -22.17 24.73 21.97
CA GLU A 202 -20.94 23.98 21.71
C GLU A 202 -20.67 23.97 20.21
N VAL A 203 -19.42 24.29 19.82
CA VAL A 203 -19.01 24.28 18.42
C VAL A 203 -17.66 23.59 18.27
N SER A 204 -17.58 22.71 17.27
CA SER A 204 -16.33 22.10 16.85
C SER A 204 -15.92 22.67 15.50
N ILE A 205 -14.67 23.14 15.38
CA ILE A 205 -14.12 23.64 14.13
C ILE A 205 -13.26 22.56 13.51
N THR A 206 -13.70 22.04 12.37
CA THR A 206 -12.87 21.21 11.50
C THR A 206 -11.90 22.11 10.75
N LEU A 207 -10.61 21.79 10.82
CA LEU A 207 -9.57 22.51 10.09
C LEU A 207 -9.37 21.87 8.72
N ASP A 208 -9.53 22.68 7.68
CA ASP A 208 -9.15 22.35 6.32
C ASP A 208 -7.73 22.84 6.06
N LYS A 209 -6.95 22.07 5.29
CA LYS A 209 -5.60 22.53 4.94
C LYS A 209 -5.66 23.82 4.16
N MET A 210 -4.71 24.72 4.43
CA MET A 210 -4.40 25.84 3.54
C MET A 210 -3.78 25.26 2.26
N LEU A 211 -4.60 24.74 1.34
CA LEU A 211 -4.19 24.38 -0.02
C LEU A 211 -3.97 25.69 -0.78
N GLY A 212 -2.80 26.29 -0.61
CA GLY A 212 -2.57 27.67 -1.05
C GLY A 212 -1.11 28.01 -1.25
N GLY A 213 -0.49 27.38 -2.24
CA GLY A 213 0.77 27.83 -2.82
C GLY A 213 1.44 26.72 -3.58
N GLU A 214 2.05 27.04 -4.72
CA GLU A 214 3.18 26.26 -5.26
C GLU A 214 4.30 26.28 -4.20
N GLY A 215 4.12 25.49 -3.14
CA GLY A 215 5.00 25.41 -2.00
C GLY A 215 6.17 24.50 -2.33
N SER A 216 7.38 24.97 -2.04
CA SER A 216 8.61 24.20 -2.12
C SER A 216 8.43 22.79 -1.55
N ARG A 217 8.82 21.77 -2.34
CA ARG A 217 8.86 20.37 -1.88
C ARG A 217 9.65 20.28 -0.57
N GLY A 218 9.17 19.49 0.39
CA GLY A 218 9.89 19.22 1.65
C GLY A 218 10.82 18.03 1.51
N THR A 219 11.73 17.86 2.48
CA THR A 219 12.68 16.74 2.50
C THR A 219 12.46 15.89 3.74
N LEU A 220 12.11 14.62 3.58
CA LEU A 220 12.16 13.63 4.65
C LEU A 220 13.58 13.09 4.73
N SER A 221 14.28 13.34 5.82
CA SER A 221 15.55 12.68 6.14
C SER A 221 15.31 11.54 7.12
N TYR A 222 16.00 10.42 6.95
CA TYR A 222 15.91 9.29 7.87
C TYR A 222 17.28 8.77 8.23
N SER A 223 17.40 8.26 9.45
CA SER A 223 18.50 7.42 9.89
C SER A 223 17.93 6.14 10.50
N VAL A 224 18.43 4.99 10.08
CA VAL A 224 17.98 3.67 10.54
C VAL A 224 19.18 2.93 11.07
N GLU A 225 19.19 2.67 12.38
CA GLU A 225 20.19 1.82 13.01
C GLU A 225 19.67 0.39 13.10
N PHE A 226 20.48 -0.54 12.61
CA PHE A 226 20.21 -1.95 12.59
C PHE A 226 21.04 -2.73 13.64
N PRO A 227 20.54 -3.87 14.14
CA PRO A 227 21.31 -4.72 15.03
C PRO A 227 22.53 -5.32 14.32
N GLN A 228 23.64 -5.53 15.05
CA GLN A 228 24.80 -6.23 14.52
C GLN A 228 24.43 -7.69 14.15
N ASP A 229 25.00 -8.19 13.05
CA ASP A 229 24.69 -9.49 12.42
C ASP A 229 23.26 -9.67 11.86
N LEU A 230 22.47 -8.59 11.83
CA LEU A 230 21.04 -8.71 11.61
C LEU A 230 20.43 -7.70 10.63
N VAL A 231 20.88 -7.70 9.38
CA VAL A 231 20.02 -7.25 8.27
C VAL A 231 20.41 -7.97 6.98
N ARG A 232 19.41 -8.47 6.25
CA ARG A 232 19.61 -8.98 4.89
C ARG A 232 18.53 -8.55 3.89
N SER A 233 17.39 -8.07 4.40
CA SER A 233 16.48 -7.21 3.64
C SER A 233 15.75 -6.22 4.53
N ALA A 234 15.83 -4.94 4.16
CA ALA A 234 15.13 -3.86 4.83
C ALA A 234 14.58 -2.90 3.77
N LEU A 235 13.26 -2.76 3.73
CA LEU A 235 12.56 -1.91 2.77
C LEU A 235 11.91 -0.75 3.50
N LEU A 236 12.09 0.45 2.96
CA LEU A 236 11.34 1.64 3.32
C LEU A 236 10.23 1.82 2.29
N THR A 237 8.97 1.77 2.73
CA THR A 237 7.81 2.04 1.86
C THR A 237 7.09 3.28 2.35
N LEU A 238 6.88 4.24 1.47
CA LEU A 238 6.12 5.45 1.76
C LEU A 238 4.71 5.35 1.17
N PHE A 239 3.73 5.79 1.95
CA PHE A 239 2.34 5.88 1.55
C PHE A 239 1.89 7.33 1.66
N ALA A 240 1.41 7.93 0.58
CA ALA A 240 0.76 9.24 0.62
C ALA A 240 -0.71 9.09 0.98
N ARG A 241 -1.24 9.95 1.85
CA ARG A 241 -2.67 10.05 2.12
C ARG A 241 -3.34 10.78 0.97
N ASP A 242 -4.31 10.13 0.33
CA ASP A 242 -5.11 10.75 -0.73
C ASP A 242 -6.28 11.59 -0.18
N GLU A 243 -7.05 12.20 -1.10
CA GLU A 243 -8.22 13.04 -0.79
C GLU A 243 -9.33 12.28 -0.07
N ASP A 244 -9.44 10.96 -0.31
CA ASP A 244 -10.37 10.06 0.39
C ASP A 244 -9.88 9.73 1.82
N GLY A 245 -8.72 10.24 2.22
CA GLY A 245 -8.11 10.01 3.52
C GLY A 245 -7.37 8.67 3.63
N VAL A 246 -7.18 7.92 2.53
CA VAL A 246 -6.58 6.59 2.49
C VAL A 246 -5.08 6.70 2.22
N PHE A 247 -4.26 6.01 3.00
CA PHE A 247 -2.81 5.91 2.75
C PHE A 247 -2.52 4.92 1.62
N ARG A 248 -1.91 5.43 0.54
CA ARG A 248 -1.59 4.66 -0.66
C ARG A 248 -0.10 4.69 -0.98
N PRO A 249 0.47 3.54 -1.34
CA PRO A 249 1.90 3.46 -1.63
C PRO A 249 2.29 4.38 -2.78
N CYS A 250 3.40 5.11 -2.61
CA CYS A 250 3.90 6.05 -3.61
C CYS A 250 5.42 5.96 -3.82
N PHE A 251 6.15 5.32 -2.91
CA PHE A 251 7.60 5.15 -3.02
C PHE A 251 8.05 3.90 -2.26
N ILE A 252 9.10 3.24 -2.75
CA ILE A 252 9.74 2.12 -2.05
C ILE A 252 11.24 2.11 -2.39
N THR A 253 12.09 1.85 -1.39
CA THR A 253 13.55 1.71 -1.57
C THR A 253 14.10 0.61 -0.67
N ASP A 254 15.16 -0.06 -1.12
CA ASP A 254 16.02 -0.84 -0.25
C ASP A 254 16.89 0.11 0.59
N LEU A 255 16.95 -0.14 1.89
CA LEU A 255 17.74 0.62 2.85
C LEU A 255 19.18 0.11 2.92
N LEU A 256 19.45 -1.11 2.46
CA LEU A 256 20.77 -1.71 2.51
C LEU A 256 21.71 -1.17 1.43
N GLU A 257 21.19 -0.66 0.33
CA GLU A 257 22.02 -0.07 -0.73
C GLU A 257 22.83 1.14 -0.23
N SER A 258 22.31 1.89 0.75
CA SER A 258 22.94 3.09 1.31
C SER A 258 23.57 2.87 2.69
N ALA A 259 23.60 1.63 3.20
CA ALA A 259 24.06 1.36 4.56
C ALA A 259 25.59 1.43 4.70
N ALA A 260 26.06 2.19 5.69
CA ALA A 260 27.45 2.22 6.12
C ALA A 260 27.59 1.48 7.46
N GLY A 261 28.05 0.24 7.42
CA GLY A 261 28.07 -0.62 8.61
C GLY A 261 26.65 -1.05 8.99
N ASN A 262 26.19 -0.67 10.18
CA ASN A 262 24.84 -0.99 10.68
C ASN A 262 23.87 0.19 10.62
N VAL A 263 24.23 1.29 9.96
CA VAL A 263 23.36 2.48 9.84
C VAL A 263 23.05 2.75 8.37
N SER A 264 21.79 3.01 8.05
CA SER A 264 21.34 3.49 6.75
C SER A 264 20.71 4.86 6.86
N GLU A 265 21.22 5.79 6.05
CA GLU A 265 20.73 7.17 5.99
C GLU A 265 20.27 7.50 4.57
N GLY A 266 19.32 8.41 4.47
CA GLY A 266 18.87 8.92 3.17
C GLY A 266 17.86 10.05 3.29
N ALA A 267 17.58 10.67 2.14
CA ALA A 267 16.64 11.77 2.02
C ALA A 267 15.64 11.53 0.87
N ILE A 268 14.39 11.95 1.06
CA ILE A 268 13.32 11.85 0.07
C ILE A 268 12.61 13.19 -0.04
N VAL A 269 12.52 13.73 -1.25
CA VAL A 269 11.77 14.94 -1.59
C VAL A 269 10.33 14.60 -1.82
N LEU A 270 9.48 15.22 -1.01
CA LEU A 270 8.05 14.98 -0.96
C LEU A 270 7.28 16.26 -1.26
N ASN A 271 6.18 16.10 -1.99
CA ASN A 271 5.21 17.18 -2.08
C ASN A 271 4.54 17.39 -0.72
N PRO A 272 3.98 18.57 -0.44
CA PRO A 272 3.21 18.79 0.77
C PRO A 272 2.07 17.77 0.91
N GLY A 273 1.92 17.17 2.08
CA GLY A 273 1.02 16.03 2.27
C GLY A 273 1.19 15.30 3.60
N TYR A 274 0.29 14.36 3.88
CA TYR A 274 0.45 13.40 4.96
C TYR A 274 0.96 12.10 4.40
N TYR A 275 1.90 11.48 5.09
CA TYR A 275 2.47 10.21 4.69
C TYR A 275 2.54 9.24 5.85
N ARG A 276 2.41 7.96 5.53
CA ARG A 276 2.76 6.84 6.41
C ARG A 276 4.05 6.23 5.88
N LEU A 277 5.02 6.05 6.75
CA LEU A 277 6.30 5.44 6.47
C LEU A 277 6.31 4.06 7.12
N ASP A 278 6.40 3.00 6.32
CA ASP A 278 6.53 1.63 6.80
C ASP A 278 7.97 1.15 6.55
N LEU A 279 8.73 1.01 7.64
CA LEU A 279 10.06 0.45 7.68
C LEU A 279 9.94 -1.06 7.96
N THR A 280 10.01 -1.87 6.92
CA THR A 280 9.92 -3.33 7.03
C THR A 280 11.32 -3.95 7.07
N MET A 281 11.64 -4.66 8.15
CA MET A 281 12.81 -5.52 8.24
C MET A 281 12.40 -6.99 8.30
N ASN A 282 13.13 -7.81 7.57
CA ASN A 282 12.89 -9.24 7.43
C ASN A 282 14.09 -10.00 8.01
N ALA A 283 13.85 -10.85 9.01
CA ALA A 283 14.87 -11.69 9.63
C ALA A 283 14.33 -13.09 9.90
N LEU A 284 14.70 -14.03 9.02
CA LEU A 284 14.46 -15.48 9.03
C LEU A 284 13.02 -15.98 9.18
N TYR A 285 12.19 -15.40 10.01
CA TYR A 285 10.79 -15.72 10.20
C TYR A 285 10.00 -14.52 10.77
N HIS A 286 10.73 -13.49 11.20
CA HIS A 286 10.17 -12.28 11.78
C HIS A 286 10.23 -11.18 10.75
N ARG A 287 9.05 -10.71 10.37
CA ARG A 287 8.87 -9.43 9.72
C ARG A 287 8.54 -8.41 10.80
N VAL A 288 9.43 -7.45 11.01
CA VAL A 288 9.18 -6.32 11.90
C VAL A 288 8.91 -5.10 11.03
N THR A 289 7.71 -4.55 11.14
CA THR A 289 7.36 -3.28 10.50
C THR A 289 7.26 -2.21 11.57
N LYS A 290 8.09 -1.17 11.47
CA LYS A 290 7.90 0.07 12.22
C LYS A 290 7.15 1.06 11.34
N THR A 291 6.10 1.65 11.88
CA THR A 291 5.27 2.60 11.15
C THR A 291 5.37 3.96 11.82
N GLU A 292 5.59 4.99 11.01
CA GLU A 292 5.53 6.38 11.43
C GLU A 292 4.60 7.18 10.53
N TYR A 293 3.93 8.19 11.08
CA TYR A 293 3.14 9.15 10.33
C TYR A 293 3.86 10.48 10.29
N ILE A 294 4.00 11.02 9.08
CA ILE A 294 4.72 12.25 8.82
C ILE A 294 3.86 13.24 8.03
N SER A 295 4.11 14.52 8.28
CA SER A 295 3.46 15.65 7.62
C SER A 295 4.53 16.47 6.93
N ILE A 296 4.35 16.74 5.63
CA ILE A 296 5.23 17.62 4.85
C ILE A 296 4.44 18.90 4.56
N TYR A 297 4.97 20.04 4.99
CA TYR A 297 4.33 21.34 4.83
C TYR A 297 4.87 22.10 3.61
N PRO A 298 4.12 23.07 3.05
CA PRO A 298 4.44 23.79 1.81
C PRO A 298 5.74 24.61 1.81
N TYR A 299 6.44 24.71 2.94
CA TYR A 299 7.55 25.64 3.14
C TYR A 299 8.90 24.93 3.43
N GLY A 300 9.03 23.66 3.03
CA GLY A 300 10.33 23.00 2.94
C GLY A 300 10.88 22.44 4.25
N GLU A 301 10.03 21.91 5.14
CA GLU A 301 10.51 21.27 6.37
C GLU A 301 11.40 20.06 6.06
N THR A 302 12.50 19.97 6.82
CA THR A 302 13.29 18.74 6.96
C THR A 302 12.82 18.02 8.21
N ARG A 303 12.12 16.90 8.05
CA ARG A 303 11.80 16.03 9.18
C ARG A 303 12.86 14.94 9.25
N THR A 304 13.48 14.80 10.42
CA THR A 304 14.39 13.69 10.73
C THR A 304 13.65 12.69 11.60
N THR A 305 13.72 11.43 11.23
CA THR A 305 13.27 10.33 12.06
C THR A 305 14.37 9.30 12.23
N ASP A 306 14.54 8.86 13.46
CA ASP A 306 15.52 7.85 13.85
C ASP A 306 14.77 6.55 14.16
N PHE A 307 15.07 5.52 13.39
CA PHE A 307 14.52 4.18 13.63
C PHE A 307 15.57 3.29 14.27
N TYR A 308 15.18 2.62 15.34
CA TYR A 308 15.99 1.62 16.02
C TYR A 308 15.23 0.30 16.13
N PHE A 309 15.80 -0.82 15.68
CA PHE A 309 15.24 -2.16 15.90
C PHE A 309 15.85 -2.82 17.14
N ASP A 310 15.00 -3.36 18.03
CA ASP A 310 15.49 -4.04 19.22
C ASP A 310 15.98 -5.45 18.82
N PRO A 311 17.23 -5.84 19.16
CA PRO A 311 17.70 -7.20 18.96
C PRO A 311 16.77 -8.28 19.54
N ALA A 312 16.02 -7.96 20.60
CA ALA A 312 15.05 -8.87 21.22
C ALA A 312 13.82 -9.16 20.36
N ASP A 313 13.54 -8.35 19.32
CA ASP A 313 12.49 -8.62 18.33
C ASP A 313 12.80 -9.87 17.47
N PHE A 314 14.04 -10.38 17.56
CA PHE A 314 14.54 -11.46 16.74
C PHE A 314 14.93 -12.67 17.60
N PRO A 315 14.24 -13.81 17.45
CA PRO A 315 14.58 -15.01 18.19
C PRO A 315 15.96 -15.55 17.81
N PRO A 316 16.63 -16.24 18.75
CA PRO A 316 17.94 -16.81 18.51
C PRO A 316 17.88 -17.91 17.44
N VAL A 317 18.94 -17.99 16.64
CA VAL A 317 19.09 -18.98 15.58
C VAL A 317 20.00 -20.11 16.05
N THR A 318 19.60 -21.35 15.77
CA THR A 318 20.44 -22.52 16.08
C THR A 318 21.45 -22.75 14.96
N GLU A 319 22.74 -22.70 15.28
CA GLU A 319 23.83 -22.97 14.34
C GLU A 319 24.03 -24.47 14.15
N ILE A 320 24.06 -24.92 12.89
CA ILE A 320 24.25 -26.31 12.48
C ILE A 320 25.32 -26.38 11.38
N THR A 321 26.28 -27.28 11.57
CA THR A 321 27.51 -27.34 10.74
C THR A 321 27.37 -28.16 9.47
N ASP A 322 26.40 -29.07 9.39
CA ASP A 322 26.19 -29.99 8.27
C ASP A 322 24.79 -30.65 8.29
N THR A 323 24.47 -31.41 7.23
CA THR A 323 23.15 -32.04 7.04
C THR A 323 22.89 -33.23 7.96
N VAL A 324 23.92 -33.89 8.51
CA VAL A 324 23.78 -34.99 9.47
C VAL A 324 23.38 -34.44 10.83
N ALA A 325 24.06 -33.39 11.29
CA ALA A 325 23.70 -32.64 12.49
C ALA A 325 22.29 -32.05 12.39
N LEU A 326 21.92 -31.52 11.21
CA LEU A 326 20.57 -31.02 10.94
C LEU A 326 19.50 -32.11 11.14
N THR A 327 19.70 -33.28 10.52
CA THR A 327 18.77 -34.41 10.66
C THR A 327 18.63 -34.84 12.12
N ALA A 328 19.75 -34.93 12.85
CA ALA A 328 19.75 -35.33 14.26
C ALA A 328 19.06 -34.29 15.16
N TYR A 329 19.22 -33.00 14.86
CA TYR A 329 18.57 -31.90 15.57
C TYR A 329 17.06 -31.94 15.35
N LEU A 330 16.59 -31.97 14.10
CA LEU A 330 15.17 -31.89 13.75
C LEU A 330 14.36 -33.10 14.26
N LYS A 331 14.97 -34.29 14.34
CA LYS A 331 14.35 -35.48 14.93
C LYS A 331 14.06 -35.37 16.43
N LYS A 332 14.78 -34.51 17.15
CA LYS A 332 14.60 -34.29 18.60
C LYS A 332 13.55 -33.22 18.91
N GLN A 333 13.12 -32.44 17.92
CA GLN A 333 12.19 -31.35 18.13
C GLN A 333 10.75 -31.89 18.25
N SER A 334 10.00 -31.31 19.19
CA SER A 334 8.60 -31.61 19.46
C SER A 334 7.79 -30.33 19.61
N GLY A 335 6.51 -30.33 19.25
CA GLY A 335 5.66 -29.13 19.34
C GLY A 335 5.96 -28.07 18.27
N VAL A 336 6.69 -28.43 17.22
CA VAL A 336 6.99 -27.56 16.08
C VAL A 336 5.74 -27.40 15.21
N THR A 337 5.39 -26.17 14.88
CA THR A 337 4.26 -25.82 14.01
C THR A 337 4.71 -24.85 12.92
N GLU A 338 3.87 -24.61 11.93
CA GLU A 338 4.13 -23.59 10.91
C GLU A 338 4.28 -22.18 11.51
N THR A 339 3.55 -21.90 12.59
CA THR A 339 3.59 -20.63 13.34
C THR A 339 4.71 -20.56 14.38
N ASN A 340 5.40 -21.69 14.62
CA ASN A 340 6.52 -21.81 15.55
C ASN A 340 7.57 -22.79 14.98
N PRO A 341 8.26 -22.41 13.88
CA PRO A 341 9.21 -23.26 13.20
C PRO A 341 10.55 -23.34 13.94
N CYS A 342 11.35 -24.36 13.62
CA CYS A 342 12.75 -24.40 14.00
C CYS A 342 13.53 -23.31 13.26
N LEU A 343 14.26 -22.47 13.99
CA LEU A 343 15.10 -21.42 13.41
C LEU A 343 16.54 -21.91 13.35
N ILE A 344 17.02 -22.16 12.13
CA ILE A 344 18.28 -22.87 11.92
C ILE A 344 19.14 -22.12 10.91
N ARG A 345 20.42 -21.96 11.26
CA ARG A 345 21.47 -21.60 10.33
C ARG A 345 22.31 -22.80 9.98
N VAL A 346 22.48 -23.03 8.70
CA VAL A 346 23.31 -24.12 8.17
C VAL A 346 24.52 -23.51 7.46
N GLY A 347 25.70 -23.88 7.93
CA GLY A 347 26.97 -23.53 7.29
C GLY A 347 27.55 -24.69 6.46
N ASN A 348 28.60 -24.41 5.70
CA ASN A 348 29.44 -25.42 5.02
C ASN A 348 28.73 -26.37 4.03
N VAL A 349 27.54 -26.01 3.55
CA VAL A 349 26.86 -26.75 2.48
C VAL A 349 27.16 -26.09 1.14
N ASP A 350 27.70 -26.86 0.19
CA ASP A 350 27.83 -26.39 -1.19
C ASP A 350 26.51 -26.57 -1.95
N LEU A 351 25.89 -25.46 -2.31
CA LEU A 351 24.65 -25.37 -3.07
C LEU A 351 24.87 -25.53 -4.59
N SER A 352 26.11 -25.68 -5.06
CA SER A 352 26.45 -25.72 -6.49
C SER A 352 26.02 -26.98 -7.26
N ILE A 353 26.06 -26.87 -8.60
CA ILE A 353 25.37 -27.72 -9.58
C ILE A 353 26.22 -28.88 -10.13
N SER A 354 26.94 -29.67 -9.33
CA SER A 354 27.42 -30.96 -9.87
C SER A 354 26.23 -31.92 -10.02
N ALA A 355 25.37 -31.64 -11.01
CA ALA A 355 24.10 -32.22 -11.49
C ALA A 355 23.04 -32.70 -10.50
N ASN A 356 23.35 -32.84 -9.21
CA ASN A 356 22.56 -33.50 -8.18
C ASN A 356 23.38 -33.50 -6.87
N SER A 357 23.90 -32.35 -6.42
CA SER A 357 24.79 -32.34 -5.25
C SER A 357 24.11 -33.04 -4.07
N ALA A 358 24.77 -34.10 -3.56
CA ALA A 358 24.23 -34.91 -2.48
C ALA A 358 23.91 -34.03 -1.26
N SER A 359 24.64 -32.93 -1.09
CA SER A 359 24.49 -31.95 -0.02
C SER A 359 23.14 -31.21 -0.08
N VAL A 360 22.72 -30.70 -1.25
CA VAL A 360 21.40 -30.03 -1.39
C VAL A 360 20.25 -31.03 -1.19
N LYS A 361 20.38 -32.24 -1.74
CA LYS A 361 19.41 -33.31 -1.53
C LYS A 361 19.30 -33.70 -0.06
N ALA A 362 20.43 -33.87 0.61
CA ALA A 362 20.49 -34.21 2.02
C ALA A 362 19.91 -33.08 2.88
N LEU A 363 20.25 -31.82 2.59
CA LEU A 363 19.72 -30.64 3.27
C LEU A 363 18.19 -30.65 3.25
N TYR A 364 17.61 -30.76 2.05
CA TYR A 364 16.17 -30.75 1.88
C TYR A 364 15.47 -31.99 2.42
N SER A 365 16.09 -33.17 2.30
CA SER A 365 15.55 -34.41 2.87
C SER A 365 15.61 -34.44 4.40
N SER A 366 16.44 -33.57 5.01
CA SER A 366 16.54 -33.44 6.47
C SER A 366 15.39 -32.65 7.08
N LEU A 367 14.64 -31.86 6.31
CA LEU A 367 13.60 -30.93 6.78
C LEU A 367 12.30 -31.64 7.23
N SER A 368 12.41 -32.49 8.25
CA SER A 368 11.29 -33.27 8.80
C SER A 368 10.31 -32.46 9.65
N GLN A 369 10.63 -31.20 9.97
CA GLN A 369 9.82 -30.29 10.78
C GLN A 369 9.72 -28.92 10.10
N TYR A 370 8.72 -28.11 10.47
CA TYR A 370 8.64 -26.72 10.01
C TYR A 370 9.93 -25.97 10.38
N THR A 371 10.59 -25.36 9.39
CA THR A 371 11.93 -24.81 9.53
C THR A 371 12.03 -23.47 8.80
N ALA A 372 12.56 -22.45 9.48
CA ALA A 372 13.10 -21.25 8.88
C ALA A 372 14.61 -21.46 8.69
N LEU A 373 15.04 -21.43 7.43
CA LEU A 373 16.36 -21.91 7.03
C LEU A 373 17.25 -20.75 6.58
N ASP A 374 18.30 -20.51 7.35
CA ASP A 374 19.36 -19.57 7.03
C ASP A 374 20.53 -20.28 6.34
N LEU A 375 20.68 -20.09 5.03
CA LEU A 375 21.78 -20.66 4.24
C LEU A 375 22.85 -19.62 3.93
N ARG A 376 22.91 -18.53 4.70
CA ARG A 376 23.85 -17.43 4.45
C ARG A 376 25.31 -17.82 4.33
N ASP A 377 25.73 -18.81 5.10
CA ASP A 377 27.12 -19.27 5.20
C ASP A 377 27.38 -20.49 4.32
N CYS A 378 26.43 -20.82 3.44
CA CYS A 378 26.60 -21.83 2.41
C CYS A 378 27.30 -21.26 1.17
N SER A 379 27.96 -22.11 0.38
CA SER A 379 28.62 -21.73 -0.88
C SER A 379 27.80 -22.14 -2.09
N GLY A 380 28.23 -21.74 -3.29
CA GLY A 380 27.67 -22.22 -4.55
C GLY A 380 26.90 -21.16 -5.32
N ALA A 381 27.09 -21.15 -6.65
CA ALA A 381 26.58 -20.08 -7.51
C ALA A 381 25.12 -20.28 -7.97
N SER A 382 24.53 -21.46 -7.78
CA SER A 382 23.20 -21.74 -8.31
C SER A 382 22.51 -22.86 -7.57
N LEU A 383 21.25 -22.64 -7.22
CA LEU A 383 20.40 -23.62 -6.56
C LEU A 383 19.56 -24.39 -7.59
N ILE A 384 19.86 -25.67 -7.76
CA ILE A 384 19.17 -26.54 -8.72
C ILE A 384 18.05 -27.39 -8.12
N ASN A 385 16.99 -27.52 -8.90
CA ASN A 385 15.96 -28.53 -8.73
C ASN A 385 16.53 -29.87 -9.18
N SER A 386 16.77 -30.77 -8.24
CA SER A 386 17.15 -32.14 -8.57
C SER A 386 15.95 -32.87 -9.16
N THR A 387 16.14 -33.39 -10.36
CA THR A 387 15.15 -34.08 -11.18
C THR A 387 14.17 -34.97 -10.38
N ALA A 388 12.88 -34.64 -10.52
CA ALA A 388 11.68 -35.46 -10.36
C ALA A 388 11.25 -36.06 -9.00
N LYS A 389 12.06 -36.12 -7.93
CA LYS A 389 11.58 -36.68 -6.62
C LYS A 389 12.19 -36.07 -5.35
N THR A 390 13.07 -35.09 -5.47
CA THR A 390 13.70 -34.40 -4.32
C THR A 390 13.42 -32.91 -4.36
N THR A 391 12.20 -32.52 -4.77
CA THR A 391 11.67 -31.20 -4.38
C THR A 391 11.88 -31.08 -2.87
N PRO A 392 12.35 -29.93 -2.32
CA PRO A 392 12.34 -29.72 -0.87
C PRO A 392 11.02 -30.24 -0.36
N THR A 393 11.01 -31.13 0.64
CA THR A 393 9.76 -31.75 1.14
C THR A 393 8.78 -30.62 1.37
N LYS A 394 7.84 -30.45 0.43
CA LYS A 394 7.30 -29.12 0.04
C LYS A 394 6.65 -28.36 1.19
N VAL A 395 6.31 -29.08 2.24
CA VAL A 395 5.35 -28.68 3.28
C VAL A 395 5.97 -27.88 4.42
N ASN A 396 7.28 -27.98 4.68
CA ASN A 396 7.83 -27.56 5.98
C ASN A 396 8.78 -26.35 5.93
N MET A 397 9.19 -25.87 4.76
CA MET A 397 10.02 -24.66 4.70
C MET A 397 9.14 -23.45 4.91
N VAL A 398 9.39 -22.71 5.99
CA VAL A 398 8.61 -21.54 6.34
C VAL A 398 9.28 -20.25 5.86
N ALA A 399 10.60 -20.26 5.82
CA ALA A 399 11.36 -19.13 5.32
C ALA A 399 12.76 -19.56 4.90
N LEU A 400 13.36 -18.75 4.04
CA LEU A 400 14.62 -19.06 3.39
C LEU A 400 15.48 -17.80 3.23
N ILE A 401 16.72 -17.87 3.68
CA ILE A 401 17.75 -16.87 3.37
C ILE A 401 18.85 -17.54 2.57
N LEU A 402 19.15 -17.01 1.38
CA LEU A 402 20.20 -17.54 0.51
C LEU A 402 21.53 -16.79 0.65
N PRO A 403 22.67 -17.43 0.32
CA PRO A 403 23.96 -16.77 0.34
C PRO A 403 24.05 -15.63 -0.69
N VAL A 404 24.78 -14.58 -0.35
CA VAL A 404 25.07 -13.44 -1.25
C VAL A 404 25.86 -13.86 -2.49
N GLY A 405 26.55 -15.00 -2.46
CA GLY A 405 27.27 -15.57 -3.62
C GLY A 405 26.37 -16.33 -4.60
N LEU A 406 25.11 -16.61 -4.25
CA LEU A 406 24.21 -17.43 -5.06
C LEU A 406 23.56 -16.56 -6.15
N ARG A 407 23.77 -16.92 -7.42
CA ARG A 407 23.38 -16.11 -8.59
C ARG A 407 22.12 -16.59 -9.28
N THR A 408 21.86 -17.89 -9.29
CA THR A 408 20.77 -18.47 -10.10
C THR A 408 19.86 -19.38 -9.29
N LEU A 409 18.54 -19.18 -9.43
CA LEU A 409 17.53 -20.15 -9.05
C LEU A 409 17.04 -20.90 -10.28
N SER A 410 17.10 -22.23 -10.23
CA SER A 410 16.60 -23.08 -11.31
C SER A 410 15.08 -23.18 -11.37
N ALA A 411 14.57 -23.79 -12.44
CA ALA A 411 13.14 -23.93 -12.63
C ALA A 411 12.48 -24.81 -11.56
N ASN A 412 11.31 -24.36 -11.06
CA ASN A 412 10.49 -25.05 -10.07
C ASN A 412 11.16 -25.34 -8.72
N VAL A 413 12.30 -24.72 -8.37
CA VAL A 413 13.09 -25.07 -7.18
C VAL A 413 12.31 -24.93 -5.86
N PHE A 414 11.40 -23.97 -5.76
CA PHE A 414 10.49 -23.75 -4.63
C PHE A 414 9.01 -23.73 -5.08
N SER A 415 8.68 -24.38 -6.20
CA SER A 415 7.28 -24.41 -6.66
C SER A 415 6.40 -25.21 -5.70
N ASP A 416 5.24 -24.64 -5.38
CA ASP A 416 4.25 -25.13 -4.43
C ASP A 416 4.84 -25.41 -3.04
N CYS A 417 5.60 -24.46 -2.48
CA CYS A 417 5.94 -24.47 -1.06
C CYS A 417 4.80 -23.80 -0.25
N PRO A 418 3.79 -24.55 0.24
CA PRO A 418 2.58 -23.98 0.87
C PRO A 418 2.84 -23.19 2.14
N SER A 419 3.98 -23.41 2.80
CA SER A 419 4.32 -22.80 4.09
C SER A 419 5.36 -21.69 3.97
N LEU A 420 5.93 -21.48 2.77
CA LEU A 420 6.98 -20.49 2.57
C LEU A 420 6.36 -19.09 2.66
N VAL A 421 6.71 -18.35 3.72
CA VAL A 421 6.25 -16.99 4.00
C VAL A 421 7.24 -15.94 3.50
N LEU A 422 8.54 -16.24 3.58
CA LEU A 422 9.61 -15.28 3.31
C LEU A 422 10.74 -15.94 2.53
N ALA A 423 11.20 -15.26 1.47
CA ALA A 423 12.41 -15.63 0.73
C ALA A 423 13.34 -14.43 0.57
N ASP A 424 14.58 -14.56 1.01
CA ASP A 424 15.62 -13.54 0.88
C ASP A 424 16.72 -13.99 -0.08
N LEU A 425 16.85 -13.28 -1.20
CA LEU A 425 17.65 -13.63 -2.36
C LEU A 425 18.69 -12.52 -2.68
N PRO A 426 19.57 -12.16 -1.73
CA PRO A 426 20.33 -10.89 -1.78
C PRO A 426 21.33 -10.82 -2.94
N GLY A 427 21.80 -11.96 -3.45
CA GLY A 427 22.77 -12.02 -4.56
C GLY A 427 22.23 -12.62 -5.85
N VAL A 428 20.95 -13.00 -5.89
CA VAL A 428 20.38 -13.72 -7.04
C VAL A 428 20.18 -12.76 -8.20
N THR A 429 20.78 -13.07 -9.35
CA THR A 429 20.66 -12.28 -10.58
C THR A 429 19.69 -12.90 -11.58
N THR A 430 19.40 -14.21 -11.45
CA THR A 430 18.52 -14.94 -12.36
C THR A 430 17.55 -15.86 -11.62
N ILE A 431 16.26 -15.69 -11.88
CA ILE A 431 15.20 -16.58 -11.41
C ILE A 431 14.59 -17.27 -12.63
N ASN A 432 14.65 -18.60 -12.67
CA ASN A 432 14.10 -19.37 -13.78
C ASN A 432 12.63 -19.76 -13.54
N ASN A 433 12.06 -20.41 -14.56
CA ASN A 433 10.65 -20.69 -14.70
C ASN A 433 10.02 -21.31 -13.46
N ALA A 434 8.86 -20.78 -13.04
CA ALA A 434 8.09 -21.30 -11.91
C ALA A 434 8.86 -21.47 -10.59
N ALA A 435 9.99 -20.78 -10.39
CA ALA A 435 10.83 -20.97 -9.19
C ALA A 435 10.07 -20.87 -7.87
N PHE A 436 9.08 -19.98 -7.77
CA PHE A 436 8.19 -19.78 -6.62
C PHE A 436 6.70 -19.94 -6.99
N SER A 437 6.38 -20.53 -8.15
CA SER A 437 4.99 -20.70 -8.58
C SER A 437 4.20 -21.49 -7.53
N GLY A 438 3.03 -21.00 -7.14
CA GLY A 438 2.13 -21.66 -6.19
C GLY A 438 2.51 -21.49 -4.71
N CYS A 439 3.50 -20.65 -4.37
CA CYS A 439 3.80 -20.32 -2.97
C CYS A 439 2.72 -19.41 -2.37
N GLY A 440 1.54 -19.97 -2.07
CA GLY A 440 0.35 -19.21 -1.69
C GLY A 440 0.47 -18.40 -0.40
N LYS A 441 1.44 -18.72 0.46
CA LYS A 441 1.75 -17.99 1.70
C LYS A 441 2.96 -17.05 1.59
N LEU A 442 3.59 -16.95 0.41
CA LEU A 442 4.76 -16.09 0.24
C LEU A 442 4.32 -14.63 0.32
N GLU A 443 4.64 -13.97 1.43
CA GLU A 443 4.26 -12.59 1.72
C GLU A 443 5.35 -11.62 1.27
N SER A 444 6.62 -12.01 1.39
CA SER A 444 7.77 -11.16 1.09
C SER A 444 8.86 -11.93 0.35
N VAL A 445 9.37 -11.30 -0.71
CA VAL A 445 10.55 -11.75 -1.43
C VAL A 445 11.50 -10.58 -1.58
N ASN A 446 12.70 -10.70 -1.03
CA ASN A 446 13.77 -9.73 -1.27
C ASN A 446 14.66 -10.21 -2.41
N MET A 447 14.84 -9.38 -3.44
CA MET A 447 15.58 -9.76 -4.65
C MET A 447 16.16 -8.55 -5.41
N PRO A 448 17.02 -7.74 -4.76
CA PRO A 448 17.50 -6.47 -5.30
C PRO A 448 18.40 -6.64 -6.53
N GLU A 449 19.13 -7.76 -6.61
CA GLU A 449 20.11 -8.04 -7.68
C GLU A 449 19.50 -8.71 -8.92
N VAL A 450 18.20 -9.02 -8.93
CA VAL A 450 17.59 -9.77 -10.04
C VAL A 450 17.53 -8.90 -11.30
N THR A 451 18.30 -9.31 -12.31
CA THR A 451 18.31 -8.68 -13.64
C THR A 451 17.42 -9.41 -14.64
N ALA A 452 17.20 -10.72 -14.43
CA ALA A 452 16.46 -11.57 -15.36
C ALA A 452 15.54 -12.56 -14.62
N ILE A 453 14.24 -12.49 -14.93
CA ILE A 453 13.28 -13.55 -14.60
C ILE A 453 12.94 -14.25 -15.90
N LYS A 454 13.30 -15.54 -16.00
CA LYS A 454 13.18 -16.33 -17.24
C LYS A 454 12.04 -17.32 -17.11
N ASN A 455 11.12 -17.32 -18.06
CA ASN A 455 10.14 -18.40 -18.23
C ASN A 455 10.44 -19.14 -19.53
N ASP A 456 10.23 -20.45 -19.55
CA ASP A 456 10.36 -21.23 -20.78
C ASP A 456 9.01 -21.24 -21.52
N PHE A 457 9.02 -21.30 -22.85
CA PHE A 457 7.80 -21.31 -23.65
C PHE A 457 6.98 -22.60 -23.52
N THR A 458 7.51 -23.62 -22.83
CA THR A 458 6.89 -24.95 -22.68
C THR A 458 6.08 -25.08 -21.40
N SER A 459 6.29 -24.20 -20.43
CA SER A 459 5.62 -24.18 -19.14
C SER A 459 4.52 -23.14 -19.11
N THR A 460 3.41 -23.50 -18.46
CA THR A 460 2.26 -22.62 -18.24
C THR A 460 2.38 -21.74 -17.00
N ASN A 461 3.49 -21.86 -16.24
CA ASN A 461 3.61 -21.26 -14.91
C ASN A 461 4.71 -20.20 -14.85
N GLY A 462 4.37 -18.97 -14.50
CA GLY A 462 5.33 -17.89 -14.25
C GLY A 462 6.10 -18.05 -12.93
N ALA A 463 7.27 -17.39 -12.82
CA ALA A 463 8.18 -17.52 -11.67
C ALA A 463 7.53 -17.31 -10.29
N PHE A 464 6.57 -16.38 -10.16
CA PHE A 464 5.83 -16.07 -8.93
C PHE A 464 4.32 -16.27 -9.09
N GLN A 465 3.87 -16.98 -10.11
CA GLN A 465 2.45 -17.17 -10.37
C GLN A 465 1.74 -17.77 -9.15
N GLY A 466 0.61 -17.18 -8.77
CA GLY A 466 -0.19 -17.67 -7.64
C GLY A 466 0.42 -17.44 -6.26
N CYS A 467 1.41 -16.57 -6.10
CA CYS A 467 1.84 -16.04 -4.80
C CYS A 467 0.77 -15.08 -4.25
N LYS A 468 -0.38 -15.62 -3.85
CA LYS A 468 -1.63 -14.87 -3.62
C LYS A 468 -1.52 -13.79 -2.56
N ILE A 469 -0.63 -13.93 -1.58
CA ILE A 469 -0.45 -12.97 -0.49
C ILE A 469 0.81 -12.10 -0.61
N LEU A 470 1.57 -12.23 -1.70
CA LEU A 470 2.75 -11.39 -1.95
C LEU A 470 2.30 -9.93 -2.07
N LYS A 471 2.75 -9.06 -1.16
CA LYS A 471 2.23 -7.68 -1.04
C LYS A 471 2.97 -6.68 -1.93
N SER A 472 4.28 -6.85 -2.06
CA SER A 472 5.14 -5.89 -2.76
C SER A 472 6.27 -6.60 -3.49
N VAL A 473 6.68 -6.03 -4.63
CA VAL A 473 7.83 -6.50 -5.42
C VAL A 473 8.79 -5.34 -5.64
N TYR A 474 10.05 -5.53 -5.25
CA TYR A 474 11.15 -4.60 -5.46
C TYR A 474 12.18 -5.23 -6.42
N LEU A 475 12.25 -4.72 -7.65
CA LEU A 475 13.11 -5.23 -8.73
C LEU A 475 13.83 -4.08 -9.44
N PRO A 476 14.81 -3.44 -8.77
CA PRO A 476 15.45 -2.22 -9.28
C PRO A 476 16.24 -2.46 -10.57
N LYS A 477 16.70 -3.69 -10.80
CA LYS A 477 17.60 -4.05 -11.92
C LYS A 477 16.94 -4.92 -13.00
N ALA A 478 15.66 -5.27 -12.84
CA ALA A 478 14.99 -6.17 -13.78
C ALA A 478 14.72 -5.45 -15.11
N LEU A 479 15.25 -6.01 -16.20
CA LEU A 479 15.08 -5.44 -17.54
C LEU A 479 13.80 -5.93 -18.24
N LYS A 480 13.36 -7.14 -17.90
CA LYS A 480 12.21 -7.80 -18.52
C LYS A 480 11.51 -8.70 -17.53
N LEU A 481 10.18 -8.67 -17.55
CA LEU A 481 9.34 -9.69 -16.95
C LEU A 481 8.76 -10.59 -18.04
N GLU A 482 8.95 -11.89 -17.89
CA GLU A 482 8.46 -12.89 -18.84
C GLU A 482 6.98 -13.24 -18.58
N ARG A 483 6.41 -14.09 -19.43
CA ARG A 483 4.98 -14.43 -19.42
C ARG A 483 4.51 -14.85 -18.04
N ASP A 484 3.36 -14.36 -17.58
CA ASP A 484 2.71 -14.76 -16.33
C ASP A 484 3.54 -14.60 -15.04
N THR A 485 4.64 -13.82 -15.08
CA THR A 485 5.61 -13.76 -13.97
C THR A 485 4.98 -13.56 -12.59
N PHE A 486 4.01 -12.63 -12.46
CA PHE A 486 3.27 -12.35 -11.23
C PHE A 486 1.77 -12.65 -11.38
N ARG A 487 1.36 -13.48 -12.34
CA ARG A 487 -0.06 -13.79 -12.55
C ARG A 487 -0.73 -14.31 -11.28
N SER A 488 -1.94 -13.83 -10.99
CA SER A 488 -2.73 -14.16 -9.80
C SER A 488 -2.03 -13.88 -8.45
N CYS A 489 -1.10 -12.92 -8.39
CA CYS A 489 -0.61 -12.34 -7.13
C CYS A 489 -1.65 -11.34 -6.58
N LYS A 490 -2.77 -11.86 -6.06
CA LYS A 490 -3.97 -11.05 -5.75
C LYS A 490 -3.76 -9.96 -4.70
N ALA A 491 -2.80 -10.12 -3.79
CA ALA A 491 -2.47 -9.12 -2.77
C ALA A 491 -1.35 -8.14 -3.20
N LEU A 492 -0.80 -8.29 -4.41
CA LEU A 492 0.32 -7.47 -4.89
C LEU A 492 -0.16 -6.05 -5.13
N SER A 493 0.20 -5.12 -4.23
CA SER A 493 -0.26 -3.74 -4.26
C SER A 493 0.81 -2.75 -4.71
N VAL A 494 2.09 -3.07 -4.53
CA VAL A 494 3.23 -2.21 -4.90
C VAL A 494 4.23 -2.96 -5.75
N VAL A 495 4.58 -2.38 -6.90
CA VAL A 495 5.59 -2.94 -7.80
C VAL A 495 6.59 -1.85 -8.20
N TYR A 496 7.88 -2.12 -8.02
CA TYR A 496 8.98 -1.21 -8.36
C TYR A 496 9.88 -1.81 -9.45
N LEU A 497 9.88 -1.19 -10.65
CA LEU A 497 10.52 -1.66 -11.87
C LEU A 497 11.13 -0.50 -12.68
N PRO A 498 12.11 0.24 -12.14
CA PRO A 498 12.64 1.44 -12.80
C PRO A 498 13.43 1.15 -14.08
N GLN A 499 13.96 -0.06 -14.26
CA GLN A 499 14.79 -0.43 -15.43
C GLN A 499 14.06 -1.31 -16.46
N VAL A 500 12.77 -1.58 -16.25
CA VAL A 500 12.03 -2.50 -17.10
C VAL A 500 11.75 -1.89 -18.48
N ASN A 501 12.08 -2.63 -19.53
CA ASN A 501 11.77 -2.22 -20.91
C ASN A 501 10.69 -3.10 -21.56
N THR A 502 10.39 -4.26 -20.98
CA THR A 502 9.40 -5.21 -21.52
C THR A 502 8.63 -5.90 -20.39
N LEU A 503 7.31 -5.85 -20.47
CA LEU A 503 6.37 -6.64 -19.68
C LEU A 503 5.65 -7.60 -20.62
N ALA A 504 6.00 -8.89 -20.55
CA ALA A 504 5.43 -9.90 -21.44
C ALA A 504 3.97 -10.22 -21.10
N GLU A 505 3.37 -11.06 -21.93
CA GLU A 505 1.96 -11.48 -21.82
C GLU A 505 1.58 -11.94 -20.41
N GLY A 506 0.47 -11.44 -19.88
CA GLY A 506 -0.06 -11.85 -18.57
C GLY A 506 0.84 -11.56 -17.35
N ALA A 507 1.92 -10.78 -17.49
CA ALA A 507 2.91 -10.58 -16.43
C ALA A 507 2.31 -10.13 -15.09
N PHE A 508 1.21 -9.37 -15.12
CA PHE A 508 0.42 -8.97 -13.96
C PHE A 508 -1.07 -9.31 -14.14
N GLU A 509 -1.44 -10.38 -14.83
CA GLU A 509 -2.85 -10.79 -14.93
C GLU A 509 -3.39 -11.15 -13.53
N ASP A 510 -4.63 -10.78 -13.21
CA ASP A 510 -5.32 -11.11 -11.94
C ASP A 510 -4.55 -10.65 -10.67
N CYS A 511 -3.79 -9.56 -10.78
CA CYS A 511 -3.22 -8.79 -9.66
C CYS A 511 -4.22 -7.72 -9.19
N SER A 512 -5.34 -8.17 -8.63
CA SER A 512 -6.50 -7.31 -8.34
C SER A 512 -6.27 -6.22 -7.29
N ALA A 513 -5.26 -6.35 -6.41
CA ALA A 513 -4.89 -5.32 -5.43
C ALA A 513 -3.84 -4.32 -5.93
N LEU A 514 -3.40 -4.42 -7.20
CA LEU A 514 -2.33 -3.57 -7.73
C LEU A 514 -2.75 -2.10 -7.66
N ASP A 515 -2.13 -1.35 -6.75
CA ASP A 515 -2.46 0.06 -6.47
C ASP A 515 -1.39 0.99 -7.06
N CYS A 516 -0.12 0.63 -6.89
CA CYS A 516 1.04 1.45 -7.26
C CYS A 516 2.03 0.67 -8.13
N LEU A 517 2.25 1.14 -9.35
CA LEU A 517 3.29 0.65 -10.26
C LEU A 517 4.32 1.77 -10.49
N ILE A 518 5.57 1.54 -10.12
CA ILE A 518 6.68 2.50 -10.28
C ILE A 518 7.57 2.04 -11.43
N LEU A 519 7.71 2.89 -12.46
CA LEU A 519 8.46 2.61 -13.69
C LEU A 519 9.54 3.67 -13.93
N GLY A 520 10.41 3.42 -14.91
CA GLY A 520 11.50 4.34 -15.30
C GLY A 520 11.13 5.39 -16.33
N GLU A 521 12.15 6.01 -16.91
CA GLU A 521 12.06 7.11 -17.89
C GLU A 521 11.31 6.76 -19.17
N THR A 522 11.31 5.49 -19.57
CA THR A 522 10.74 5.04 -20.85
C THR A 522 9.59 4.07 -20.65
N PRO A 523 8.43 4.28 -21.30
CA PRO A 523 7.32 3.32 -21.25
C PRO A 523 7.76 1.93 -21.73
N PRO A 524 7.65 0.87 -20.91
CA PRO A 524 7.95 -0.48 -21.34
C PRO A 524 6.98 -0.96 -22.43
N LYS A 525 7.49 -1.87 -23.27
CA LYS A 525 6.66 -2.62 -24.22
C LYS A 525 5.72 -3.54 -23.45
N LEU A 526 4.44 -3.46 -23.74
CA LEU A 526 3.41 -4.29 -23.11
C LEU A 526 3.00 -5.44 -24.03
N GLY A 527 3.08 -6.67 -23.51
CA GLY A 527 2.49 -7.85 -24.12
C GLY A 527 0.96 -7.84 -24.04
N LYS A 528 0.34 -8.91 -24.56
CA LYS A 528 -1.11 -9.10 -24.43
C LYS A 528 -1.51 -9.32 -22.97
N GLU A 529 -2.67 -8.83 -22.57
CA GLU A 529 -3.27 -9.14 -21.26
C GLU A 529 -2.38 -8.84 -20.03
N VAL A 530 -1.34 -7.98 -20.15
CA VAL A 530 -0.39 -7.68 -19.06
C VAL A 530 -1.12 -7.29 -17.77
N PHE A 531 -2.18 -6.49 -17.87
CA PHE A 531 -3.00 -6.03 -16.76
C PHE A 531 -4.45 -6.55 -16.86
N LYS A 532 -4.68 -7.70 -17.49
CA LYS A 532 -6.03 -8.29 -17.48
C LYS A 532 -6.46 -8.59 -16.04
N ASP A 533 -7.71 -8.27 -15.71
CA ASP A 533 -8.26 -8.38 -14.35
C ASP A 533 -7.40 -7.69 -13.27
N SER A 534 -6.63 -6.69 -13.71
CA SER A 534 -5.77 -5.85 -12.86
C SER A 534 -5.95 -4.40 -13.25
N ASN A 535 -5.77 -3.51 -12.29
CA ASN A 535 -6.07 -2.11 -12.51
C ASN A 535 -5.17 -1.25 -11.64
N PRO A 536 -3.87 -1.07 -11.99
CA PRO A 536 -2.99 -0.18 -11.23
C PRO A 536 -3.71 1.15 -11.06
N ARG A 537 -3.90 1.63 -9.82
CA ARG A 537 -4.58 2.92 -9.57
C ARG A 537 -3.69 4.07 -10.01
N THR A 538 -2.41 4.00 -9.69
CA THR A 538 -1.41 5.01 -9.99
C THR A 538 -0.17 4.39 -10.64
N ILE A 539 0.35 5.04 -11.67
CA ILE A 539 1.63 4.69 -12.30
C ILE A 539 2.59 5.84 -12.03
N TYR A 540 3.59 5.62 -11.20
CA TYR A 540 4.61 6.63 -10.92
C TYR A 540 5.81 6.49 -11.86
N VAL A 541 6.25 7.62 -12.40
CA VAL A 541 7.40 7.73 -13.30
C VAL A 541 8.24 8.95 -12.92
N PRO A 542 9.52 9.04 -13.32
CA PRO A 542 10.31 10.27 -13.15
C PRO A 542 9.56 11.49 -13.71
N GLN A 543 9.72 12.66 -13.07
CA GLN A 543 9.02 13.88 -13.48
C GLN A 543 9.24 14.21 -14.96
N SER A 544 10.46 13.99 -15.47
CA SER A 544 10.86 14.13 -16.88
C SER A 544 10.10 13.21 -17.85
N ALA A 545 9.55 12.10 -17.38
CA ALA A 545 8.96 11.06 -18.22
C ALA A 545 7.45 11.20 -18.39
N ILE A 546 6.77 12.05 -17.60
CA ILE A 546 5.30 12.13 -17.57
C ILE A 546 4.71 12.33 -18.97
N ASP A 547 5.26 13.28 -19.75
CA ASP A 547 4.77 13.59 -21.10
C ASP A 547 5.03 12.45 -22.08
N THR A 548 6.19 11.79 -21.97
CA THR A 548 6.53 10.59 -22.76
C THR A 548 5.51 9.48 -22.54
N TYR A 549 5.11 9.23 -21.31
CA TYR A 549 4.09 8.23 -20.99
C TYR A 549 2.68 8.64 -21.45
N LYS A 550 2.29 9.91 -21.29
CA LYS A 550 0.96 10.39 -21.69
C LYS A 550 0.78 10.40 -23.22
N THR A 551 1.85 10.65 -23.96
CA THR A 551 1.81 10.78 -25.43
C THR A 551 2.20 9.51 -26.20
N THR A 552 2.71 8.47 -25.52
CA THR A 552 3.18 7.24 -26.18
C THR A 552 2.12 6.61 -27.08
N THR A 553 2.53 6.17 -28.28
CA THR A 553 1.69 5.41 -29.22
C THR A 553 1.92 3.91 -29.14
N GLN A 554 2.74 3.45 -28.18
CA GLN A 554 3.03 2.03 -27.99
C GLN A 554 1.76 1.23 -27.69
N GLN A 555 1.64 0.06 -28.32
CA GLN A 555 0.53 -0.88 -28.11
C GLN A 555 0.42 -1.29 -26.63
N GLY A 556 -0.81 -1.39 -26.14
CA GLY A 556 -1.11 -1.76 -24.74
C GLY A 556 -1.26 -0.58 -23.79
N TRP A 557 -0.67 0.58 -24.10
CA TRP A 557 -0.86 1.82 -23.32
C TRP A 557 -2.18 2.50 -23.66
N THR A 558 -3.26 2.01 -23.05
CA THR A 558 -4.63 2.55 -23.23
C THR A 558 -4.76 3.96 -22.64
N PRO A 559 -5.75 4.75 -23.08
CA PRO A 559 -6.05 6.06 -22.47
C PRO A 559 -6.19 5.99 -20.94
N GLY A 560 -6.90 4.98 -20.43
CA GLY A 560 -7.10 4.79 -18.99
C GLY A 560 -5.82 4.46 -18.19
N LEU A 561 -4.80 3.85 -18.80
CA LEU A 561 -3.49 3.69 -18.14
C LEU A 561 -2.70 5.01 -18.12
N LYS A 562 -2.74 5.77 -19.22
CA LYS A 562 -2.03 7.04 -19.37
C LYS A 562 -2.56 8.11 -18.41
N GLU A 563 -3.86 8.13 -18.16
CA GLU A 563 -4.52 9.05 -17.22
C GLU A 563 -4.08 8.85 -15.76
N LYS A 564 -3.46 7.70 -15.44
CA LYS A 564 -3.00 7.34 -14.09
C LYS A 564 -1.53 7.64 -13.85
N VAL A 565 -0.83 8.15 -14.86
CA VAL A 565 0.58 8.51 -14.77
C VAL A 565 0.73 9.74 -13.88
N ARG A 566 1.60 9.65 -12.86
CA ARG A 566 1.92 10.70 -11.90
C ARG A 566 3.44 10.79 -11.68
N ALA A 567 3.90 11.93 -11.19
CA ALA A 567 5.29 12.15 -10.82
C ALA A 567 5.68 11.32 -9.60
N LEU A 568 6.77 10.57 -9.68
CA LEU A 568 7.37 9.88 -8.54
C LEU A 568 7.94 10.91 -7.54
N PRO A 569 7.82 10.68 -6.23
CA PRO A 569 8.63 11.40 -5.24
C PRO A 569 10.13 11.16 -5.47
N GLU A 570 10.95 12.20 -5.40
CA GLU A 570 12.37 12.12 -5.77
C GLU A 570 13.24 11.76 -4.55
N LYS A 571 14.05 10.69 -4.64
CA LYS A 571 15.10 10.40 -3.66
C LYS A 571 16.28 11.36 -3.93
N ILE A 572 16.80 12.03 -2.90
CA ILE A 572 18.04 12.85 -2.98
C ILE A 572 19.25 12.03 -2.57
#